data_AF-A0A9D1ZVT1-F1
#
_entry.id   AF-A0A9D1ZVT1-F1
#
_cell.length_a   1.000
_cell.length_b   1.000
_cell.length_c   1.000
_cell.angle_alpha   90.00
_cell.angle_beta   90.00
_cell.angle_gamma   90.00
#
_symmetry.space_group_name_H-M   'P 1'
#
loop_
_entity.id
_entity.type
_entity.pdbx_description
1 polymer ?
#
loop_
_entity_poly.entity_id
_entity_poly.type
_entity_poly.pdbx_seq_one_letter_code
_entity_poly.pdbx_strand_id
1 'polypeptide(L)' 'MELNVLQKMLDEDKWYESERAHRDVCGEFPYCVRCDRKQSFPCALAYTKFYAKEDRADFNKNIDTAFKERSERL' A
#
# COMPACT_ATOMS: atom_id res chain seq x y z
N MET A 1 1.37 7.47 6.95
CA MET A 1 0.09 7.00 7.54
C MET A 1 0.35 5.64 8.16
N GLU A 2 -0.06 5.40 9.41
CA GLU A 2 0.08 4.09 10.05
C GLU A 2 -0.93 3.07 9.47
N LEU A 3 -0.52 1.81 9.32
CA LEU A 3 -1.36 0.75 8.75
C LEU A 3 -2.62 0.46 9.56
N ASN A 4 -2.57 0.62 10.89
CA ASN A 4 -3.72 0.40 11.75
C ASN A 4 -4.83 1.44 11.51
N VAL A 5 -4.46 2.71 11.29
CA VAL A 5 -5.39 3.82 11.03
C VAL A 5 -6.01 3.64 9.65
N LEU A 6 -5.17 3.31 8.66
CA LEU A 6 -5.64 3.04 7.30
C LEU A 6 -6.60 1.84 7.25
N GLN A 7 -6.30 0.77 7.99
CA GLN A 7 -7.18 -0.40 8.04
C GLN A 7 -8.55 -0.03 8.62
N LYS A 8 -8.59 0.76 9.71
CA LYS A 8 -9.85 1.23 10.29
C LYS A 8 -10.66 2.08 9.32
N MET A 9 -10.02 3.04 8.67
CA MET A 9 -10.69 3.88 7.66
C MET A 9 -11.28 3.04 6.52
N LEU A 10 -10.50 2.08 5.99
CA LEU A 10 -10.98 1.19 4.93
C LEU A 10 -12.09 0.26 5.40
N ASP A 11 -12.06 -0.20 6.65
CA ASP A 11 -13.13 -1.04 7.20
C ASP A 11 -14.43 -0.26 7.40
N GLU A 12 -14.36 1.01 7.81
CA GLU A 12 -15.51 1.92 7.86
C GLU A 12 -16.09 2.15 6.45
N ASP A 13 -15.26 2.53 5.48
CA ASP A 13 -15.69 2.74 4.09
C ASP A 13 -16.34 1.48 3.50
N LYS A 14 -15.72 0.32 3.71
CA LYS A 14 -16.27 -0.97 3.27
C LYS A 14 -17.61 -1.28 3.94
N TRP A 15 -17.78 -0.95 5.22
CA TRP A 15 -19.04 -1.14 5.91
C TRP A 15 -20.12 -0.25 5.32
N TYR A 16 -19.85 1.05 5.10
CA TYR A 16 -20.82 1.95 4.48
C TYR A 16 -21.24 1.48 3.07
N GLU A 17 -20.29 1.03 2.25
CA GLU A 17 -20.62 0.50 0.92
C GLU A 17 -21.40 -0.82 0.98
N SER A 18 -21.08 -1.69 1.96
CA SER A 18 -21.86 -2.91 2.22
C SER A 18 -23.31 -2.60 2.60
N GLU A 19 -23.53 -1.59 3.45
CA GLU A 19 -24.87 -1.15 3.86
C GLU A 19 -25.64 -0.60 2.66
N ARG A 20 -25.00 0.22 1.82
CA ARG A 20 -25.61 0.78 0.61
C ARG A 20 -25.95 -0.27 -0.45
N ALA A 21 -25.10 -1.28 -0.60
CA ALA A 21 -25.29 -2.37 -1.56
C ALA A 21 -26.20 -3.49 -1.03
N HIS A 22 -26.52 -3.48 0.26
CA HIS A 22 -27.23 -4.56 0.97
C HIS A 22 -26.57 -5.94 0.82
N ARG A 23 -25.24 -6.00 0.70
CA ARG A 23 -24.46 -7.24 0.55
C ARG A 23 -22.99 -7.01 0.89
N ASP A 24 -22.27 -8.09 1.18
CA ASP A 24 -20.81 -8.04 1.36
C ASP A 24 -20.12 -7.59 0.07
N VAL A 25 -19.29 -6.55 0.18
CA VAL A 25 -18.46 -5.97 -0.90
C VAL A 25 -16.97 -6.29 -0.73
N CYS A 26 -16.62 -7.09 0.28
CA CYS A 26 -15.25 -7.55 0.49
C CYS A 26 -14.75 -8.35 -0.72
N GLY A 27 -13.65 -7.89 -1.32
CA GLY A 27 -13.10 -8.52 -2.53
C GLY A 27 -13.41 -7.75 -3.82
N GLU A 28 -14.28 -6.74 -3.77
CA GLU A 28 -14.71 -6.00 -4.97
C GLU A 28 -13.96 -4.69 -5.21
N PHE A 29 -13.26 -4.19 -4.19
CA PHE A 29 -12.46 -2.99 -4.34
C PHE A 29 -11.23 -3.26 -5.22
N PRO A 30 -10.75 -2.28 -6.00
CA PRO A 30 -9.61 -2.49 -6.92
C PRO A 30 -8.36 -3.02 -6.23
N TYR A 31 -8.08 -2.55 -5.00
CA TYR A 31 -6.94 -3.00 -4.23
C TYR A 31 -7.06 -4.44 -3.70
N CYS A 32 -8.25 -5.04 -3.70
CA CYS A 32 -8.46 -6.41 -3.21
C CYS A 32 -7.64 -7.46 -3.97
N VAL A 33 -7.24 -7.19 -5.22
CA VAL A 33 -6.32 -8.05 -5.99
C VAL A 33 -4.94 -8.22 -5.33
N ARG A 34 -4.54 -7.29 -4.45
CA ARG A 34 -3.29 -7.34 -3.68
C ARG A 34 -3.50 -7.75 -2.22
N CYS A 35 -4.71 -8.15 -1.84
CA CYS A 35 -5.06 -8.50 -0.46
C CYS A 35 -4.64 -9.94 -0.12
N ASP A 36 -3.96 -10.08 1.01
CA ASP A 36 -3.64 -11.37 1.62
C ASP A 36 -4.16 -11.38 3.06
N ARG A 37 -5.21 -12.16 3.29
CA ARG A 37 -5.93 -12.24 4.56
C ARG A 37 -5.10 -12.81 5.71
N LYS A 38 -3.92 -13.38 5.44
CA LYS A 38 -3.00 -13.90 6.46
C LYS A 38 -2.09 -12.82 7.05
N GLN A 39 -2.02 -11.64 6.43
CA GLN A 39 -1.19 -10.52 6.90
C GLN A 39 -1.95 -9.67 7.92
N SER A 40 -1.20 -9.06 8.84
CA SER A 40 -1.73 -8.01 9.72
C SER A 40 -2.11 -6.78 8.89
N PHE A 41 -3.33 -6.28 9.07
CA PHE A 41 -3.88 -5.14 8.30
C PHE A 41 -3.94 -5.42 6.78
N PRO A 42 -4.65 -6.48 6.36
CA PRO A 42 -4.57 -7.01 5.01
C PRO A 42 -5.09 -6.03 3.95
N CYS A 43 -6.13 -5.25 4.25
CA CYS A 43 -6.70 -4.29 3.32
C CYS A 43 -5.83 -3.03 3.20
N ALA A 44 -5.28 -2.55 4.32
CA ALA A 44 -4.35 -1.42 4.33
C ALA A 44 -3.07 -1.74 3.53
N LEU A 45 -2.52 -2.95 3.70
CA LEU A 45 -1.38 -3.42 2.91
C LEU A 45 -1.72 -3.57 1.43
N ALA A 46 -2.90 -4.07 1.11
CA ALA A 46 -3.36 -4.19 -0.26
C ALA A 46 -3.52 -2.81 -0.92
N TYR A 47 -4.14 -1.87 -0.20
CA TYR A 47 -4.33 -0.49 -0.63
C TYR A 47 -3.00 0.20 -0.89
N THR A 48 -2.06 0.13 0.06
CA THR A 48 -0.72 0.68 -0.11
C THR A 48 0.03 0.03 -1.26
N LYS A 49 0.00 -1.31 -1.41
CA LYS A 49 0.64 -1.99 -2.55
C LYS A 49 0.03 -1.63 -3.91
N PHE A 50 -1.28 -1.42 -3.96
CA PHE A 50 -2.00 -1.15 -5.19
C PHE A 50 -1.87 0.32 -5.63
N TYR A 51 -1.88 1.26 -4.67
CA TYR A 51 -1.83 2.71 -4.94
C TYR A 51 -0.47 3.35 -4.67
N ALA A 52 0.52 2.60 -4.17
CA ALA A 52 1.91 3.06 -4.18
C ALA A 52 2.39 3.19 -5.62
N LYS A 53 2.20 4.39 -6.19
CA LYS A 53 2.92 4.82 -7.38
C LYS A 53 4.41 4.88 -7.03
N GLU A 54 5.18 3.93 -7.57
CA GLU A 54 6.59 3.99 -8.00
C GLU A 54 7.65 4.81 -7.21
N ASP A 55 7.51 5.09 -5.91
CA ASP A 55 8.60 5.73 -5.14
C ASP A 55 9.83 4.81 -4.89
N ARG A 56 9.89 3.62 -5.50
CA ARG A 56 11.07 2.74 -5.43
C ARG A 56 12.15 3.05 -6.48
N ALA A 57 11.84 3.82 -7.52
CA ALA A 57 12.83 4.16 -8.55
C ALA A 57 13.84 5.24 -8.09
N ASP A 58 13.47 6.09 -7.13
CA ASP A 58 14.29 7.25 -6.73
C ASP A 58 15.20 7.00 -5.53
N PHE A 59 14.95 5.95 -4.74
CA PHE A 59 15.83 5.61 -3.61
C PHE A 59 17.11 4.89 -4.06
N ASN A 60 17.02 4.00 -5.06
CA ASN A 60 18.19 3.23 -5.52
C ASN A 60 19.17 4.08 -6.34
N LYS A 61 18.67 5.05 -7.14
CA LYS A 61 19.53 5.96 -7.91
C LYS A 61 20.43 6.83 -7.03
N ASN A 62 19.95 7.22 -5.84
CA ASN A 62 20.70 8.07 -4.92
C ASN A 62 21.84 7.32 -4.21
N ILE A 63 21.69 6.02 -3.93
CA ILE A 63 22.78 5.21 -3.34
C ILE A 63 23.88 4.94 -4.37
N ASP A 64 23.52 4.58 -5.60
CA ASP A 64 24.50 4.26 -6.65
C ASP A 64 25.35 5.49 -7.03
N THR A 65 24.75 6.68 -7.02
CA THR A 65 25.45 7.95 -7.29
C THR A 65 26.40 8.32 -6.15
N ALA A 66 25.95 8.20 -4.90
CA ALA A 66 26.76 8.50 -3.71
C ALA A 66 27.97 7.57 -3.54
N PHE A 67 27.88 6.31 -4.00
CA PHE A 67 29.00 5.37 -3.93
C PHE A 67 30.05 5.65 -5.02
N LYS A 68 29.61 6.08 -6.21
CA LYS A 68 30.51 6.39 -7.33
C LYS A 68 31.35 7.66 -7.10
N GLU A 69 30.74 8.73 -6.59
CA GLU A 69 31.44 9.99 -6.31
C GLU A 69 32.54 9.87 -5.23
N ARG A 70 32.43 8.89 -4.33
CA ARG A 70 33.42 8.62 -3.29
C ARG A 70 34.60 7.78 -3.79
N SER A 71 34.39 6.94 -4.80
CA SER A 71 35.44 6.10 -5.39
C SER A 71 36.35 6.86 -6.35
N GLU A 72 35.89 7.98 -6.93
CA GLU A 72 36.63 8.77 -7.93
C GLU A 72 37.49 9.89 -7.29
N ARG A 73 37.46 10.03 -5.96
CA ARG A 73 38.26 10.99 -5.18
C ARG A 73 39.40 10.34 -4.37
N LEU A 74 39.67 9.05 -4.59
CA LEU A 74 40.82 8.29 -4.08
C LEU A 74 41.73 7.93 -5.26
#